data_AF-A0AAW8SXM8-F1
#
_entry.id   AF-A0AAW8SXM8-F1
#
_cell.length_a   1.000
_cell.length_b   1.000
_cell.length_c   1.000
_cell.angle_alpha   90.00
_cell.angle_beta   90.00
_cell.angle_gamma   90.00
#
_symmetry.space_group_name_H-M   'P 1'
#
loop_
_entity.id
_entity.type
_entity.pdbx_description
1 polymer ?
#
loop_
_entity_poly.entity_id
_entity_poly.type
_entity_poly.pdbx_seq_one_letter_code
_entity_poly.pdbx_strand_id
1 'polypeptide(L)'
;MELGKRIRSKSEELKMPQQQLAEQIYVTRQTISKLELEKSVSDAISKKGLERVLGIQFTEESSSKKEKEEDFLKKVHGSLA
;
A
#
# COMPACT_ATOMS: atom_id res chain seq x y z
N MET A 1 3.88 -1.01 -8.94
CA MET A 1 3.28 -0.31 -7.78
C MET A 1 2.68 -1.37 -6.84
N GLU A 2 3.21 -1.59 -5.64
CA GLU A 2 2.74 -2.72 -4.80
C GLU A 2 1.30 -2.58 -4.27
N LEU A 3 0.65 -1.45 -4.51
CA LEU A 3 -0.66 -1.09 -4.00
C LEU A 3 -1.75 -2.10 -4.43
N GLY A 4 -1.80 -2.45 -5.73
CA GLY A 4 -2.78 -3.39 -6.27
C GLY A 4 -2.65 -4.81 -5.68
N LYS A 5 -1.41 -5.29 -5.52
CA LYS A 5 -1.12 -6.57 -4.87
C LYS A 5 -1.53 -6.55 -3.40
N ARG A 6 -1.23 -5.47 -2.68
CA ARG A 6 -1.57 -5.35 -1.25
C ARG A 6 -3.08 -5.30 -1.01
N ILE A 7 -3.84 -4.62 -1.89
CA ILE A 7 -5.30 -4.65 -1.89
C ILE A 7 -5.80 -6.10 -2.04
N ARG A 8 -5.33 -6.79 -3.09
CA ARG A 8 -5.75 -8.16 -3.38
C ARG A 8 -5.44 -9.11 -2.22
N SER A 9 -4.20 -9.14 -1.75
CA SER A 9 -3.79 -10.04 -0.66
C SER A 9 -4.60 -9.80 0.62
N LYS A 10 -4.83 -8.53 1.00
CA LYS A 10 -5.64 -8.22 2.18
C LYS A 10 -7.11 -8.57 2.00
N SER A 11 -7.67 -8.36 0.80
CA SER A 11 -9.04 -8.78 0.51
C SER A 11 -9.20 -10.31 0.59
N GLU A 12 -8.20 -11.08 0.14
CA GLU A 12 -8.19 -12.54 0.22
C GLU A 12 -8.06 -13.02 1.68
N GLU A 13 -7.16 -12.41 2.49
CA GLU A 13 -7.04 -12.67 3.93
C GLU A 13 -8.35 -12.44 4.69
N LEU A 14 -9.07 -11.38 4.35
CA LEU A 14 -10.36 -11.01 4.95
C LEU A 14 -11.55 -11.77 4.34
N LYS A 15 -11.32 -12.65 3.35
CA LYS A 15 -12.36 -13.32 2.55
C LYS A 15 -13.40 -12.34 1.99
N MET A 16 -12.95 -11.14 1.63
CA MET A 16 -13.81 -10.07 1.16
C MET A 16 -13.81 -10.05 -0.37
N PRO A 17 -14.93 -10.38 -1.03
CA PRO A 17 -15.01 -10.30 -2.48
C PRO A 17 -14.94 -8.84 -2.96
N GLN A 18 -14.42 -8.63 -4.17
CA GLN A 18 -14.29 -7.29 -4.77
C GLN A 18 -15.61 -6.48 -4.76
N GLN A 19 -16.76 -7.15 -4.90
CA GLN A 19 -18.07 -6.50 -4.85
C GLN A 19 -18.33 -5.87 -3.48
N GLN A 20 -18.07 -6.61 -2.39
CA GLN A 20 -18.23 -6.13 -1.02
C GLN A 20 -17.23 -5.02 -0.69
N LEU A 21 -15.98 -5.14 -1.16
CA LEU A 21 -14.98 -4.08 -0.98
C LEU A 21 -15.41 -2.79 -1.71
N ALA A 22 -15.96 -2.91 -2.92
CA ALA A 22 -16.44 -1.79 -3.72
C ALA A 22 -17.62 -1.08 -3.05
N GLU A 23 -18.55 -1.83 -2.48
CA GLU A 23 -19.71 -1.30 -1.73
C GLU A 23 -19.28 -0.49 -0.51
N GLN A 24 -18.25 -0.94 0.23
CA GLN A 24 -17.79 -0.23 1.42
C GLN A 24 -17.12 1.12 1.14
N ILE A 25 -16.54 1.30 -0.05
CA ILE A 25 -15.86 2.55 -0.43
C ILE A 25 -16.61 3.31 -1.53
N TYR A 26 -17.85 2.89 -1.84
CA TYR A 26 -18.74 3.53 -2.82
C TYR A 26 -18.16 3.65 -4.23
N VAL A 27 -17.49 2.60 -4.71
CA VAL A 27 -16.99 2.50 -6.09
C VAL A 27 -17.60 1.29 -6.79
N THR A 28 -17.28 1.11 -8.07
CA THR A 28 -17.70 -0.09 -8.80
C THR A 28 -16.74 -1.25 -8.55
N ARG A 29 -17.23 -2.50 -8.64
CA ARG A 29 -16.36 -3.69 -8.66
C ARG A 29 -15.27 -3.62 -9.73
N GLN A 30 -15.59 -3.04 -10.89
CA GLN A 30 -14.60 -2.84 -11.95
C GLN A 30 -13.48 -1.89 -11.53
N THR A 31 -13.79 -0.87 -10.74
CA THR A 31 -12.78 0.03 -10.16
C THR A 31 -11.81 -0.77 -9.30
N ILE A 32 -12.30 -1.61 -8.37
CA ILE A 32 -11.45 -2.49 -7.54
C ILE A 32 -10.58 -3.40 -8.42
N SER A 33 -11.17 -4.05 -9.43
CA SER A 33 -10.42 -4.92 -10.33
C SER A 33 -9.30 -4.17 -11.08
N LYS A 34 -9.55 -2.94 -11.54
CA LYS A 34 -8.52 -2.11 -12.18
C LYS A 34 -7.42 -1.71 -11.20
N LEU A 35 -7.75 -1.42 -9.94
CA LEU A 35 -6.77 -1.10 -8.90
C LEU A 35 -5.89 -2.30 -8.56
N GLU A 36 -6.48 -3.49 -8.38
CA GLU A 36 -5.74 -4.73 -8.13
C GLU A 36 -4.80 -5.11 -9.28
N LEU A 37 -5.21 -4.83 -10.52
CA LEU A 37 -4.42 -5.03 -11.74
C LEU A 37 -3.44 -3.88 -12.06
N GLU A 38 -3.37 -2.86 -11.21
CA GLU A 38 -2.56 -1.65 -11.43
C GLU A 38 -2.86 -0.92 -12.75
N LYS A 39 -4.07 -1.12 -13.30
CA LYS A 39 -4.55 -0.47 -14.54
C LYS A 39 -5.14 0.92 -14.29
N SER A 40 -5.20 1.36 -13.04
CA SER A 40 -5.74 2.65 -12.62
C SER A 40 -5.10 3.10 -11.32
N VAL A 41 -5.03 4.42 -11.13
CA VAL A 41 -4.59 5.06 -9.88
C VAL A 41 -5.83 5.37 -9.04
N SER A 42 -5.79 4.99 -7.77
CA SER A 42 -6.85 5.34 -6.82
C SER A 42 -6.81 6.83 -6.51
N ASP A 43 -7.95 7.50 -6.54
CA ASP A 43 -8.08 8.85 -5.99
C ASP A 43 -7.89 8.83 -4.46
N ALA A 44 -7.66 10.00 -3.87
CA ALA A 44 -7.36 10.13 -2.44
C ALA A 44 -8.49 9.65 -1.52
N ILE A 45 -9.75 9.75 -1.95
CA ILE A 45 -10.92 9.33 -1.16
C ILE A 45 -10.99 7.80 -1.19
N SER A 46 -10.95 7.21 -2.38
CA SER A 46 -10.93 5.76 -2.56
C SER A 46 -9.74 5.12 -1.84
N LYS A 47 -8.57 5.78 -1.86
CA LYS A 47 -7.36 5.32 -1.18
C LYS A 47 -7.58 5.25 0.33
N LYS A 48 -8.07 6.32 0.96
CA LYS A 48 -8.40 6.34 2.39
C LYS A 48 -9.49 5.34 2.76
N GLY A 49 -10.48 5.14 1.90
CA GLY A 49 -11.52 4.14 2.07
C GLY A 49 -10.92 2.73 2.13
N LEU A 50 -10.06 2.39 1.18
CA LEU A 50 -9.35 1.12 1.13
C LEU A 50 -8.47 0.90 2.37
N GLU A 51 -7.74 1.91 2.83
CA GLU A 51 -6.93 1.84 4.05
C GLU A 51 -7.77 1.48 5.27
N ARG A 52 -8.94 2.14 5.40
CA ARG A 52 -9.86 1.90 6.50
C ARG A 52 -10.48 0.50 6.45
N VAL A 53 -10.96 0.07 5.29
CA VAL A 53 -11.67 -1.21 5.14
C VAL A 53 -10.71 -2.40 5.27
N LEU A 54 -9.50 -2.27 4.72
CA LEU A 54 -8.50 -3.33 4.74
C LEU A 54 -7.57 -3.28 5.96
N GLY A 55 -7.66 -2.23 6.78
CA GLY A 55 -6.80 -2.06 7.95
C GLY A 55 -5.31 -1.91 7.60
N ILE A 56 -5.01 -1.30 6.45
CA ILE A 56 -3.64 -1.09 5.97
C ILE A 56 -3.37 0.39 5.77
N GLN A 57 -2.09 0.78 5.83
CA GLN A 57 -1.66 2.09 5.34
C GLN A 57 -0.90 1.92 4.04
N PHE A 58 -1.30 2.66 3.03
CA PHE A 58 -0.54 2.83 1.81
C PHE A 58 0.42 4.00 2.03
N THR A 59 1.49 3.73 2.78
CA THR A 59 2.64 4.63 2.78
C THR A 59 3.12 4.70 1.34
N GLU A 60 3.02 5.89 0.74
CA GLU A 60 3.86 6.20 -0.40
C GLU A 60 5.28 6.08 0.15
N GLU A 61 5.96 4.96 -0.10
CA GLU A 61 7.40 4.94 0.00
C GLU A 61 7.87 5.89 -1.10
N SER A 62 7.83 7.19 -0.80
CA SER A 62 8.75 8.14 -1.40
C SER A 62 10.12 7.54 -1.17
N SER A 63 10.64 6.92 -2.22
CA SER A 63 12.03 6.52 -2.37
C SER A 63 12.91 7.69 -1.97
N SER A 64 13.27 7.77 -0.68
CA SER A 64 14.23 8.70 -0.07
C SER A 64 14.20 8.50 1.45
N LYS A 65 14.86 7.45 1.96
CA LYS A 65 15.50 7.38 3.31
C LYS A 65 16.01 5.98 3.74
N LYS A 66 16.11 4.99 2.85
CA LYS A 66 16.79 3.71 3.19
C LYS A 66 18.31 3.71 2.96
N GLU A 67 18.93 4.84 2.61
CA GLU A 67 20.40 4.88 2.35
C GLU A 67 21.23 5.63 3.40
N LYS A 68 20.65 6.30 4.40
CA LYS A 68 21.43 7.12 5.35
C LYS A 68 21.61 6.54 6.76
N GLU A 69 21.00 5.41 7.08
CA GLU A 69 21.17 4.79 8.41
C GLU A 69 22.33 3.79 8.45
N GLU A 70 22.55 3.05 7.35
CA GLU A 70 23.65 2.09 7.26
C GLU A 70 25.04 2.76 7.12
N ASP A 71 25.10 3.94 6.49
CA ASP A 71 26.34 4.73 6.35
C ASP A 71 26.74 5.42 7.68
N PHE A 72 25.76 5.80 8.50
CA PHE A 72 26.02 6.42 9.81
C PHE A 72 26.59 5.41 10.82
N LEU A 73 26.11 4.17 10.80
CA LEU A 73 26.58 3.11 11.71
C LEU A 73 28.00 2.61 11.38
N LYS A 74 28.42 2.64 10.10
CA LYS A 74 29.80 2.34 9.70
C LYS A 74 30.78 3.45 10.08
N LYS A 75 30.35 4.71 10.07
CA LYS A 75 31.20 5.85 10.44
C LYS A 75 31.49 5.93 11.95
N VAL A 76 30.56 5.48 12.79
CA VAL A 76 30.74 5.50 14.26
C VAL A 76 31.66 4.37 14.76
N HIS A 77 31.68 3.20 14.11
CA HIS A 77 32.48 2.05 14.55
C HIS A 77 33.91 1.99 13.96
N GLY A 78 34.26 2.88 13.03
CA GLY A 78 35.57 2.89 12.36
C GLY A 78 36.67 3.75 12.99
N SER A 79 36.44 4.38 14.16
CA SER A 79 37.40 5.33 14.75
C SER A 79 37.83 5.01 16.19
N LEU A 80 37.81 3.74 16.58
CA LEU A 80 38.49 3.24 17.79
C LEU A 80 39.32 2.02 17.40
N ALA A 81 40.36 2.26 16.61
CA ALA A 81 41.58 1.48 16.59
C ALA A 81 42.63 2.26 17.40
#